data_AF-A0A7V9WLQ9-F1
#
_entry.id   AF-A0A7V9WLQ9-F1
#
_cell.length_a   1.000
_cell.length_b   1.000
_cell.length_c   1.000
_cell.angle_alpha   90.00
_cell.angle_beta   90.00
_cell.angle_gamma   90.00
#
_symmetry.space_group_name_H-M   'P 1'
#
loop_
_entity.id
_entity.type
_entity.pdbx_description
1 polymer ?
#
loop_
_entity_poly.entity_id
_entity_poly.type
_entity_poly.pdbx_seq_one_letter_code
_entity_poly.pdbx_strand_id
1 'polypeptide(L)'
;ALLLRAVEMAGVSPAEAVHVGDSYADDVLGAQAAGVRALLLDRPAVGPYGASRSRAAPTGPAERITSLEQVLSVTWVDGPRAG
;
A
#
# COMPACT_ATOMS: atom_id res chain seq x y z
N ALA A 1 -7.41 8.95 -7.82
CA ALA A 1 -7.27 10.43 -7.86
C ALA A 1 -6.53 10.97 -6.63
N LEU A 2 -6.95 10.63 -5.41
CA LEU A 2 -6.31 11.12 -4.17
C LEU A 2 -4.81 10.81 -4.09
N LEU A 3 -4.41 9.56 -4.34
CA LEU A 3 -3.00 9.13 -4.22
C LEU A 3 -2.07 9.84 -5.21
N LEU A 4 -2.49 9.97 -6.48
CA LEU A 4 -1.71 10.70 -7.48
C LEU A 4 -1.46 12.14 -7.03
N ARG A 5 -2.49 12.80 -6.48
CA ARG A 5 -2.35 14.16 -5.98
C ARG A 5 -1.39 14.25 -4.79
N ALA A 6 -1.43 13.29 -3.87
CA ALA A 6 -0.52 13.24 -2.72
C ALA A 6 0.94 13.09 -3.18
N VAL A 7 1.19 12.21 -4.15
CA VAL A 7 2.51 11.97 -4.74
C VAL A 7 3.03 13.21 -5.48
N GLU A 8 2.19 13.88 -6.26
CA GLU A 8 2.51 15.16 -6.90
C GLU A 8 2.90 16.23 -5.87
N MET A 9 2.13 16.35 -4.79
CA MET A 9 2.40 17.31 -3.72
C MET A 9 3.70 16.99 -2.96
N ALA A 10 4.04 15.71 -2.85
CA ALA A 10 5.30 15.25 -2.26
C ALA A 10 6.50 15.43 -3.22
N GLY A 11 6.27 15.78 -4.49
CA GLY A 11 7.33 16.03 -5.46
C GLY A 11 8.08 14.77 -5.90
N VAL A 12 7.46 13.60 -5.78
CA VAL A 12 8.03 12.29 -6.17
C VAL A 12 7.21 11.67 -7.29
N SER A 13 7.78 10.72 -8.03
CA SER A 13 7.02 9.91 -8.98
C SER A 13 6.19 8.83 -8.25
N PRO A 14 5.10 8.31 -8.84
CA PRO A 14 4.33 7.22 -8.24
C PRO A 14 5.17 6.00 -7.88
N ALA A 15 6.15 5.65 -8.72
CA ALA A 15 7.05 4.52 -8.51
C ALA A 15 8.00 4.71 -7.31
N GLU A 16 8.31 5.96 -6.94
CA GLU A 16 9.15 6.27 -5.78
C GLU A 16 8.35 6.25 -4.47
N ALA A 17 7.03 6.36 -4.53
CA ALA A 17 6.16 6.29 -3.37
C ALA A 17 5.78 4.84 -3.00
N VAL A 18 5.46 4.64 -1.72
CA VAL A 18 4.80 3.44 -1.20
C VAL A 18 3.60 3.86 -0.36
N HIS A 19 2.46 3.24 -0.62
CA HIS A 19 1.25 3.38 0.19
C HIS A 19 1.13 2.19 1.14
N VAL A 20 0.84 2.48 2.41
CA VAL A 20 0.67 1.46 3.45
C VAL A 20 -0.71 1.66 4.07
N GLY A 21 -1.56 0.65 3.98
CA GLY A 21 -2.94 0.73 4.48
C GLY A 21 -3.52 -0.64 4.84
N ASP A 22 -4.66 -0.66 5.51
CA ASP A 22 -5.28 -1.88 6.03
C ASP A 22 -6.52 -2.35 5.23
N SER A 23 -6.93 -1.60 4.20
CA SER A 23 -7.97 -2.01 3.24
C SER A 23 -7.35 -2.51 1.93
N TYR A 24 -7.50 -3.79 1.61
CA TYR A 24 -7.03 -4.29 0.30
C TYR A 24 -7.73 -3.58 -0.87
N ALA A 25 -9.06 -3.40 -0.77
CA ALA A 25 -9.85 -2.83 -1.86
C ALA A 25 -9.51 -1.35 -2.11
N ASP A 26 -9.34 -0.57 -1.04
CA ASP A 26 -9.15 0.88 -1.17
C ASP A 26 -7.67 1.26 -1.22
N ASP A 27 -6.84 0.69 -0.33
CA ASP A 27 -5.43 1.06 -0.21
C ASP A 27 -4.56 0.35 -1.25
N VAL A 28 -4.70 -0.98 -1.38
CA VAL A 28 -3.82 -1.75 -2.27
C VAL A 28 -4.20 -1.55 -3.73
N LEU A 29 -5.45 -1.83 -4.10
CA LEU A 29 -5.89 -1.67 -5.49
C LEU A 29 -5.87 -0.21 -5.93
N GLY A 30 -6.23 0.72 -5.05
CA GLY A 30 -6.18 2.16 -5.33
C GLY A 30 -4.77 2.67 -5.58
N ALA A 31 -3.78 2.21 -4.81
CA ALA A 31 -2.38 2.54 -5.03
C ALA A 31 -1.81 1.92 -6.30
N GLN A 32 -2.07 0.63 -6.53
CA GLN A 32 -1.61 -0.05 -7.74
C GLN A 32 -2.19 0.58 -9.01
N ALA A 33 -3.46 0.95 -9.01
CA ALA A 33 -4.09 1.67 -10.13
C ALA A 33 -3.48 3.06 -10.39
N ALA A 34 -2.86 3.66 -9.37
CA ALA A 34 -2.14 4.93 -9.47
C ALA A 34 -0.64 4.75 -9.82
N GLY A 35 -0.15 3.52 -10.01
CA GLY A 35 1.27 3.24 -10.22
C GLY A 35 2.13 3.39 -8.96
N VAL A 36 1.50 3.42 -7.78
CA VAL A 36 2.15 3.51 -6.47
C VAL A 36 2.34 2.11 -5.90
N ARG A 37 3.51 1.83 -5.32
CA ARG A 37 3.75 0.56 -4.61
C ARG A 37 2.84 0.46 -3.40
N ALA A 38 2.41 -0.74 -3.03
CA ALA A 38 1.45 -0.92 -1.94
C ALA A 38 1.86 -2.04 -0.99
N LEU A 39 1.72 -1.77 0.32
CA LEU A 39 1.83 -2.77 1.38
C LEU A 39 0.50 -2.89 2.12
N LEU A 40 0.01 -4.13 2.26
CA LEU A 40 -1.16 -4.41 3.07
C LEU A 40 -0.75 -4.62 4.53
N LEU A 41 -1.22 -3.75 5.42
CA LEU A 41 -1.08 -3.91 6.86
C LEU A 41 -2.14 -4.88 7.41
N ASP A 42 -1.82 -6.17 7.34
CA ASP A 42 -2.64 -7.25 7.88
C ASP A 42 -2.33 -7.50 9.36
N ARG A 43 -2.83 -6.62 10.22
CA ARG A 43 -2.71 -6.80 11.68
C ARG A 43 -4.09 -6.75 12.31
N PRO A 44 -4.48 -7.56 13.31
CA PRO A 44 -5.81 -7.52 13.92
C PRO A 44 -6.25 -6.12 14.33
N ALA A 45 -7.55 -5.86 14.19
CA ALA A 45 -8.09 -4.56 14.46
C ALA A 45 -8.26 -4.40 15.96
N VAL A 46 -7.68 -3.34 16.52
CA VAL A 46 -7.80 -3.03 17.94
C VAL A 46 -8.56 -1.70 18.07
N GLY A 47 -9.65 -1.71 18.84
CA GLY A 47 -10.47 -0.53 19.10
C GLY A 47 -11.81 -0.47 18.35
N PRO A 48 -12.62 0.58 18.61
CA PRO A 48 -14.02 0.67 18.18
C PRO A 48 -14.21 0.75 16.65
N TYR A 49 -13.15 1.03 15.90
CA TYR A 49 -13.16 1.10 14.43
C TYR A 49 -12.76 -0.21 13.75
N GLY A 50 -12.50 -1.27 14.52
CA GLY A 50 -11.90 -2.49 14.00
C GLY A 50 -12.81 -3.43 13.21
N ALA A 51 -14.12 -3.20 13.26
CA ALA A 51 -15.12 -4.07 12.64
C ALA A 51 -15.31 -3.80 11.13
N SER A 52 -14.87 -2.66 10.60
CA SER A 52 -15.08 -2.26 9.20
C SER A 52 -14.11 -2.90 8.19
N ARG A 53 -13.32 -3.88 8.63
CA ARG A 53 -12.28 -4.46 7.78
C ARG A 53 -12.85 -5.44 6.78
N SER A 54 -12.58 -5.15 5.52
CA SER A 54 -13.01 -5.98 4.41
C SER A 54 -12.48 -7.41 4.52
N ARG A 55 -13.46 -8.29 4.34
CA ARG A 55 -13.49 -9.75 4.41
C ARG A 55 -12.49 -10.38 3.43
N ALA A 56 -11.67 -11.29 3.96
CA ALA A 56 -10.71 -12.15 3.26
C ALA A 56 -9.63 -11.41 2.44
N ALA A 57 -8.39 -11.48 2.91
CA ALA A 57 -7.24 -11.16 2.07
C ALA A 57 -7.33 -11.97 0.77
N PRO A 58 -7.25 -11.36 -0.41
CA PRO A 58 -7.08 -12.13 -1.63
C PRO A 58 -5.72 -12.81 -1.58
N THR A 59 -5.65 -14.00 -2.15
CA THR A 59 -4.43 -14.78 -2.43
C THR A 59 -3.54 -14.14 -3.50
N GLY A 60 -3.62 -12.81 -3.66
CA GLY A 60 -2.91 -12.04 -4.68
C GLY A 60 -1.49 -11.65 -4.25
N PRO A 61 -0.65 -11.18 -5.18
CA PRO A 61 0.78 -10.94 -5.00
C PRO A 61 1.11 -9.67 -4.19
N ALA A 62 0.17 -9.10 -3.43
CA ALA A 62 0.44 -7.90 -2.64
C ALA A 62 1.34 -8.26 -1.45
N GLU A 63 2.42 -7.50 -1.27
CA GLU A 63 3.31 -7.68 -0.14
C GLU A 63 2.61 -7.25 1.16
N ARG A 64 2.68 -8.12 2.17
CA ARG A 64 1.91 -8.00 3.41
C ARG A 64 2.84 -7.76 4.57
N ILE A 65 2.46 -6.84 5.43
CA ILE A 65 3.13 -6.59 6.71
C ILE A 65 2.11 -6.72 7.85
N THR A 66 2.55 -7.18 9.01
CA THR A 66 1.71 -7.26 10.23
C THR A 66 2.06 -6.15 11.23
N SER A 67 3.11 -5.39 10.94
CA SER A 67 3.56 -4.25 11.73
C SER A 67 4.22 -3.21 10.83
N LEU A 68 4.10 -1.93 11.18
CA LEU A 68 4.76 -0.84 10.46
C LEU A 68 6.29 -0.93 10.54
N GLU A 69 6.84 -1.57 11.58
CA GLU A 69 8.29 -1.79 11.68
C GLU A 69 8.84 -2.60 10.50
N GLN A 70 8.02 -3.51 9.94
CA GLN A 70 8.43 -4.32 8.80
C GLN A 70 8.63 -3.48 7.53
N VAL A 71 8.02 -2.29 7.42
CA VAL A 71 8.27 -1.36 6.31
C VAL A 71 9.76 -1.04 6.18
N LEU A 72 10.49 -0.98 7.30
CA LEU A 72 11.93 -0.70 7.32
C LEU A 72 12.77 -1.84 6.73
N SER A 73 12.21 -3.04 6.61
CA SER A 73 12.87 -4.23 6.07
C SER A 73 12.41 -4.59 4.66
N VAL A 74 11.39 -3.90 4.12
CA VAL A 74 10.90 -4.14 2.77
C VAL A 74 11.93 -3.60 1.78
N THR A 75 12.31 -4.45 0.82
CA THR A 75 13.21 -4.07 -0.27
C THR A 75 12.50 -4.26 -1.59
N TRP A 76 12.42 -3.19 -2.37
CA TRP A 76 11.86 -3.23 -3.70
C TRP A 76 13.00 -3.27 -4.70
N VAL A 77 12.94 -4.19 -5.65
CA VAL A 77 13.81 -4.16 -6.82
C VAL A 77 13.11 -3.31 -7.87
N ASP A 78 13.67 -2.15 -8.19
CA ASP A 78 13.15 -1.34 -9.29
C ASP A 78 13.29 -2.14 -10.60
N GLY A 79 12.18 -2.36 -11.30
CA GLY A 79 12.21 -2.82 -12.70
C GLY A 79 12.88 -1.78 -13.60
N PRO A 80 13.29 -2.14 -14.83
CA PRO A 80 13.95 -1.19 -15.73
C PRO A 80 13.10 0.07 -15.89
N ARG A 81 13.70 1.22 -15.57
CA ARG A 81 13.06 2.53 -15.76
C ARG A 81 12.86 2.72 -17.26
N ALA A 82 11.60 2.75 -17.71
CA ALA A 82 11.29 3.18 -19.07
C ALA A 82 11.74 4.65 -19.18
N GLY A 83 12.75 4.89 -20.02
CA GLY A 83 13.32 6.21 -20.28
C GLY A 83 12.43 7.07 -21.17
#